data_AF-A0A543JEX6-F1
#
_entry.id   AF-A0A543JEX6-F1
#
_cell.length_a   1.000
_cell.length_b   1.000
_cell.length_c   1.000
_cell.angle_alpha   90.00
_cell.angle_beta   90.00
_cell.angle_gamma   90.00
#
_symmetry.space_group_name_H-M   'P 1'
#
loop_
_entity.id
_entity.type
_entity.pdbx_description
1 polymer ?
#
loop_
_entity_poly.entity_id
_entity_poly.type
_entity_poly.pdbx_seq_one_letter_code
_entity_poly.pdbx_strand_id
1 'polypeptide(L)'
;MTKAESADSSWSDFVQRHMDDRGMTTGDLTEKTGFDRSRLTAWRKGERPNLDTARVVAKAFGLSPLEVMVAAKLITAEEAELRGVSTPDPSALTDQQLVAELSRRLKRTT
;
A
#
# COMPACT_ATOMS: atom_id res chain seq x y z
N MET A 1 -14.11 4.33 -14.32
CA MET A 1 -14.83 3.62 -13.24
C MET A 1 -14.43 4.26 -11.93
N THR A 2 -15.38 4.89 -11.25
CA THR A 2 -15.20 5.76 -10.09
C THR A 2 -14.80 4.95 -8.84
N LYS A 3 -13.88 5.52 -8.06
CA LYS A 3 -13.05 4.93 -6.98
C LYS A 3 -13.79 4.41 -5.73
N ALA A 4 -15.11 4.19 -5.78
CA ALA A 4 -15.94 3.95 -4.58
C ALA A 4 -16.81 2.67 -4.60
N GLU A 5 -16.80 1.88 -5.68
CA GLU A 5 -17.69 0.71 -5.82
C GLU A 5 -17.00 -0.66 -5.73
N SER A 6 -15.80 -0.78 -5.15
CA SER A 6 -15.34 -2.09 -4.68
C SER A 6 -16.03 -2.42 -3.35
N ALA A 7 -17.35 -2.63 -3.46
CA ALA A 7 -18.24 -3.10 -2.42
C ALA A 7 -17.67 -4.37 -1.77
N ASP A 8 -17.28 -4.25 -0.50
CA ASP A 8 -17.03 -5.29 0.52
C ASP A 8 -16.59 -6.70 0.04
N SER A 9 -15.78 -6.78 -1.02
CA SER A 9 -15.37 -8.07 -1.58
C SER A 9 -14.37 -8.73 -0.64
N SER A 10 -14.47 -10.05 -0.46
CA SER A 10 -13.52 -10.76 0.38
C SER A 10 -12.09 -10.61 -0.17
N TRP A 11 -11.09 -10.76 0.69
CA TRP A 11 -9.69 -10.77 0.26
C TRP A 11 -9.45 -11.80 -0.87
N SER A 12 -10.12 -12.95 -0.83
CA SER A 12 -9.99 -13.95 -1.88
C SER A 12 -10.55 -13.49 -3.22
N ASP A 13 -11.67 -12.76 -3.23
CA ASP A 13 -12.25 -12.19 -4.45
C ASP A 13 -11.34 -11.10 -5.02
N PHE A 14 -10.73 -10.30 -4.14
CA PHE A 14 -9.73 -9.31 -4.54
C PHE A 14 -8.55 -9.95 -5.29
N VAL A 15 -7.97 -11.01 -4.70
CA VAL A 15 -6.85 -11.72 -5.32
C VAL A 15 -7.29 -12.39 -6.62
N GLN A 16 -8.43 -13.08 -6.62
CA GLN A 16 -8.93 -13.82 -7.78
C GLN A 16 -9.21 -12.88 -8.97
N ARG A 17 -9.88 -11.75 -8.74
CA ARG A 17 -10.13 -10.74 -9.78
C ARG A 17 -8.84 -10.24 -10.41
N HIS A 18 -7.83 -9.92 -9.59
CA HIS A 18 -6.55 -9.44 -10.13
C HIS A 18 -5.77 -10.51 -10.88
N MET A 19 -5.94 -11.79 -10.54
CA MET A 19 -5.43 -12.90 -11.33
C MET A 19 -6.16 -13.00 -12.67
N ASP A 20 -7.50 -12.98 -12.65
CA ASP A 20 -8.34 -13.11 -13.85
C ASP A 20 -8.07 -11.98 -14.85
N ASP A 21 -7.99 -10.72 -14.37
CA ASP A 21 -7.66 -9.53 -15.17
C ASP A 21 -6.29 -9.64 -15.88
N ARG A 22 -5.40 -10.48 -15.35
CA ARG A 22 -4.04 -10.71 -15.88
C ARG A 22 -3.90 -12.04 -16.60
N GLY A 23 -4.97 -12.83 -16.71
CA GLY A 23 -4.92 -14.20 -17.23
C GLY A 23 -3.98 -15.12 -16.43
N MET A 24 -3.76 -14.82 -15.15
CA MET A 24 -2.85 -15.59 -14.29
C MET A 24 -3.55 -16.81 -13.70
N THR A 25 -2.88 -17.95 -13.76
CA THR A 25 -3.28 -19.15 -13.05
C THR A 25 -2.87 -19.09 -11.58
N THR A 26 -3.42 -19.98 -10.76
CA THR A 26 -2.93 -20.17 -9.39
C THR A 26 -1.44 -20.55 -9.37
N GLY A 27 -0.98 -21.33 -10.35
CA GLY A 27 0.44 -21.69 -10.48
C GLY A 27 1.33 -20.46 -10.60
N ASP A 28 0.94 -19.53 -11.49
CA ASP A 28 1.70 -18.29 -11.71
C ASP A 28 1.76 -17.43 -10.44
N LEU A 29 0.66 -17.34 -9.69
CA LEU A 29 0.67 -16.63 -8.42
C LEU A 29 1.60 -17.30 -7.41
N THR A 30 1.55 -18.63 -7.28
CA THR A 30 2.42 -19.37 -6.35
C THR A 30 3.90 -19.21 -6.69
N GLU A 31 4.26 -19.26 -7.98
CA GLU A 31 5.63 -19.04 -8.44
C GLU A 31 6.11 -17.60 -8.16
N LYS A 32 5.26 -16.62 -8.42
CA LYS A 32 5.60 -15.20 -8.28
C LYS A 32 5.70 -14.74 -6.82
N THR A 33 4.95 -15.38 -5.92
CA THR A 33 4.85 -14.98 -4.50
C THR A 33 5.57 -15.92 -3.54
N GLY A 34 5.85 -17.15 -3.96
CA GLY A 34 6.32 -18.22 -3.08
C GLY A 34 5.23 -18.77 -2.14
N PHE A 35 3.97 -18.35 -2.29
CA PHE A 35 2.87 -18.91 -1.51
C PHE A 35 2.53 -20.31 -1.98
N ASP A 36 2.13 -21.16 -1.05
CA ASP A 36 1.59 -22.47 -1.36
C ASP A 36 0.07 -22.39 -1.64
N ARG A 37 -0.48 -23.43 -2.27
CA ARG A 37 -1.92 -23.53 -2.61
C ARG A 37 -2.84 -23.58 -1.38
N SER A 38 -2.32 -24.02 -0.22
CA SER A 38 -3.11 -24.07 1.01
C SER A 38 -3.42 -22.66 1.51
N ARG A 39 -2.50 -21.71 1.33
CA ARG A 39 -2.71 -20.29 1.65
C ARG A 39 -3.86 -19.68 0.85
N LEU A 40 -3.93 -19.93 -0.47
CA LEU A 40 -5.05 -19.48 -1.29
C LEU A 40 -6.38 -20.13 -0.89
N THR A 41 -6.32 -21.39 -0.46
CA THR A 41 -7.50 -22.11 0.05
C THR A 41 -7.99 -21.51 1.36
N ALA A 42 -7.08 -21.11 2.24
CA ALA A 42 -7.43 -20.45 3.49
C ALA A 42 -8.07 -19.08 3.24
N TRP A 43 -7.58 -18.31 2.26
CA TRP A 43 -8.22 -17.05 1.85
C TRP A 43 -9.65 -17.24 1.35
N ARG A 44 -9.91 -18.28 0.53
CA ARG A 44 -11.27 -18.64 0.10
C ARG A 44 -12.19 -19.02 1.26
N LYS A 45 -11.63 -19.48 2.38
CA LYS A 45 -12.36 -19.76 3.63
C LYS A 45 -12.52 -18.52 4.53
N GLY A 46 -12.04 -17.35 4.08
CA GLY A 46 -12.15 -16.09 4.81
C GLY A 46 -10.96 -15.74 5.69
N GLU A 47 -9.85 -16.50 5.64
CA GLU A 47 -8.63 -16.10 6.34
C GLU A 47 -8.12 -14.77 5.77
N ARG A 48 -7.87 -13.81 6.67
CA ARG A 48 -7.34 -12.51 6.30
C ARG A 48 -5.82 -12.56 6.14
N PRO A 49 -5.25 -11.84 5.16
CA PRO A 49 -3.81 -11.75 5.02
C PRO A 49 -3.21 -10.89 6.13
N ASN A 50 -1.91 -11.05 6.37
CA ASN A 50 -1.13 -10.12 7.20
C ASN A 50 -0.41 -9.08 6.33
N LEU A 51 0.31 -8.15 6.99
CA LEU A 51 1.03 -7.06 6.32
C LEU A 51 2.04 -7.57 5.26
N ASP A 52 2.85 -8.56 5.60
CA ASP A 52 3.85 -9.11 4.68
C ASP A 52 3.19 -9.75 3.46
N THR A 53 2.08 -10.46 3.68
CA THR A 53 1.27 -11.03 2.60
C THR A 53 0.75 -9.95 1.67
N ALA A 54 0.19 -8.87 2.21
CA ALA A 54 -0.31 -7.75 1.42
C ALA A 54 0.81 -7.11 0.59
N ARG A 55 2.01 -6.94 1.15
CA ARG A 55 3.18 -6.38 0.43
C ARG A 55 3.66 -7.29 -0.70
N VAL A 56 3.71 -8.60 -0.47
CA VAL A 56 4.09 -9.58 -1.49
C VAL A 56 3.06 -9.62 -2.62
N VAL A 57 1.76 -9.60 -2.31
CA VAL A 57 0.70 -9.53 -3.31
C VAL A 57 0.74 -8.22 -4.10
N ALA A 58 0.95 -7.08 -3.43
CA ALA A 58 1.11 -5.78 -4.09
C ALA A 58 2.24 -5.82 -5.11
N LYS A 59 3.41 -6.36 -4.72
CA LYS A 59 4.55 -6.55 -5.63
C LYS A 59 4.21 -7.49 -6.78
N ALA A 60 3.54 -8.61 -6.51
CA ALA A 60 3.16 -9.59 -7.53
C ALA A 60 2.19 -9.02 -8.57
N PHE A 61 1.27 -8.13 -8.17
CA PHE A 61 0.31 -7.51 -9.08
C PHE A 61 0.72 -6.14 -9.62
N GLY A 62 1.80 -5.55 -9.12
CA GLY A 62 2.23 -4.20 -9.50
C GLY A 62 1.29 -3.11 -8.98
N LEU A 63 0.70 -3.32 -7.80
CA LEU A 63 -0.26 -2.40 -7.18
C LEU A 63 0.42 -1.58 -6.07
N SER A 64 -0.21 -0.48 -5.66
CA SER A 64 0.24 0.25 -4.47
C SER A 64 0.10 -0.64 -3.23
N PRO A 65 1.15 -0.78 -2.39
CA PRO A 65 1.03 -1.51 -1.12
C PRO A 65 -0.12 -1.00 -0.24
N LEU A 66 -0.39 0.31 -0.26
CA LEU A 66 -1.48 0.90 0.52
C LEU A 66 -2.85 0.46 0.00
N GLU A 67 -3.06 0.44 -1.32
CA GLU A 67 -4.32 -0.02 -1.93
C GLU A 67 -4.59 -1.49 -1.55
N VAL A 68 -3.56 -2.34 -1.58
CA VAL A 68 -3.70 -3.75 -1.20
C VAL A 68 -3.96 -3.90 0.30
N MET A 69 -3.36 -3.08 1.15
CA MET A 69 -3.62 -3.10 2.60
C MET A 69 -5.06 -2.66 2.93
N VAL A 70 -5.63 -1.71 2.17
CA VAL A 70 -7.05 -1.35 2.28
C VAL A 70 -7.95 -2.52 1.86
N ALA A 71 -7.66 -3.16 0.71
CA ALA A 71 -8.41 -4.33 0.27
C ALA A 71 -8.31 -5.51 1.25
N ALA A 72 -7.16 -5.64 1.92
CA ALA A 72 -6.92 -6.60 2.99
C ALA A 72 -7.57 -6.24 4.33
N LYS A 73 -8.19 -5.04 4.45
CA LYS A 73 -8.73 -4.49 5.70
C LYS A 73 -7.69 -4.38 6.83
N LEU A 74 -6.43 -4.14 6.46
CA LEU A 74 -5.32 -3.91 7.40
C LEU A 74 -5.21 -2.44 7.80
N ILE A 75 -5.61 -1.55 6.89
CA ILE A 75 -5.74 -0.10 7.11
C ILE A 75 -7.03 0.38 6.44
N THR A 76 -7.51 1.56 6.82
CA THR A 76 -8.64 2.21 6.16
C THR A 76 -8.20 3.02 4.94
N ALA A 77 -9.16 3.41 4.08
CA ALA A 77 -8.88 4.29 2.95
C ALA A 77 -8.37 5.66 3.41
N GLU A 78 -8.92 6.17 4.51
CA GLU A 78 -8.49 7.42 5.14
C GLU A 78 -7.03 7.32 5.61
N GLU A 79 -6.65 6.22 6.26
CA GLU A 79 -5.27 5.97 6.69
C GLU A 79 -4.29 5.88 5.51
N ALA A 80 -4.71 5.28 4.39
CA ALA A 80 -3.91 5.23 3.16
C ALA A 80 -3.71 6.60 2.50
N GLU A 81 -4.65 7.52 2.68
CA GLU A 81 -4.60 8.89 2.15
C GLU A 81 -3.87 9.87 3.08
N LEU A 82 -3.57 9.47 4.33
CA LEU A 82 -2.70 10.22 5.22
C LEU A 82 -1.29 10.32 4.61
N ARG A 83 -1.04 11.42 3.90
CA ARG A 83 0.33 11.82 3.59
C ARG A 83 0.96 12.15 4.93
N GLY A 84 1.97 11.36 5.33
CA GLY A 84 2.83 11.64 6.48
C GLY A 84 3.51 12.99 6.29
N VAL A 85 2.80 14.04 6.64
CA VAL A 85 3.24 15.41 6.54
C VAL A 85 3.00 15.98 7.93
N SER A 86 3.91 15.66 8.84
CA SER A 86 4.45 16.75 9.65
C SER A 86 5.13 17.68 8.64
N THR A 87 4.36 18.53 7.96
CA THR A 87 4.92 19.77 7.43
C THR A 87 5.58 20.37 8.65
N PRO A 88 6.92 20.56 8.65
CA PRO A 88 7.53 21.30 9.74
C PRO A 88 6.76 22.61 9.81
N ASP A 89 6.06 22.83 10.91
CA ASP A 89 5.33 24.06 11.09
C ASP A 89 6.39 25.17 11.09
N PRO A 90 6.42 26.05 10.07
CA PRO A 90 7.44 27.09 10.02
C PRO A 90 7.33 28.01 11.24
N SER A 91 6.16 28.10 11.88
CA SER A 91 5.95 28.87 13.10
C SER A 91 6.52 28.20 14.36
N ALA A 92 6.86 26.92 14.30
CA ALA A 92 7.58 26.23 15.37
C ALA A 92 9.10 26.54 15.37
N LEU A 93 9.60 27.20 14.32
CA LEU A 93 10.98 27.66 14.25
C LEU A 93 11.08 29.08 14.81
N THR A 94 12.14 29.36 15.58
CA THR A 94 12.48 30.73 15.92
C THR A 94 13.05 31.46 14.71
N ASP A 95 12.96 32.80 14.72
CA ASP A 95 13.56 33.64 13.67
C ASP A 95 15.05 33.33 13.47
N GLN A 96 15.78 33.06 14.56
CA GLN A 96 17.20 32.69 14.48
C GLN A 96 17.43 31.37 13.75
N GLN A 97 16.56 30.37 13.97
CA GLN A 97 16.65 29.08 13.30
C GLN A 97 16.32 29.21 11.80
N LEU A 98 15.33 30.04 11.45
CA LEU A 98 15.00 30.34 10.05
C LEU A 98 16.15 31.03 9.32
N VAL A 99 16.73 32.07 9.93
CA VAL A 99 17.87 32.81 9.35
C VAL A 99 19.09 31.90 9.17
N ALA A 100 19.37 31.03 10.15
CA ALA A 100 20.48 30.08 10.07
C ALA A 100 20.30 29.08 8.92
N GLU A 101 19.10 28.51 8.76
CA GLU A 101 18.80 27.56 7.70
C GLU A 101 18.83 28.21 6.31
N LEU A 102 18.27 29.43 6.18
CA LEU A 102 18.33 30.19 4.93
C LEU A 102 19.78 30.47 4.53
N SER A 103 20.58 30.96 5.47
CA SER A 103 22.00 31.26 5.24
C SER A 103 22.78 30.01 4.81
N ARG A 104 22.48 28.84 5.42
CA ARG A 104 23.08 27.56 5.05
C ARG A 104 22.73 27.14 3.62
N ARG A 105 21.48 27.35 3.18
CA ARG A 105 21.04 27.01 1.82
C ARG A 105 21.66 27.92 0.76
N LEU A 106 21.71 29.23 1.02
CA LEU A 106 22.33 30.19 0.10
C LEU A 106 23.80 29.86 -0.15
N LYS A 107 24.55 29.43 0.87
CA LYS A 107 25.95 28.99 0.74
C LYS A 107 26.15 27.68 -0.02
N ARG A 108 25.10 26.87 -0.23
CA ARG A 108 25.19 25.59 -0.98
C ARG A 108 24.96 25.76 -2.48
N THR A 109 24.40 26.89 -2.89
CA THR A 109 24.04 27.16 -4.29
C THR A 109 25.12 27.99 -5.00
N THR A 110 26.14 28.46 -4.26
CA THR A 110 27.34 29.15 -4.75
C THR A 110 28.53 28.22 -4.73
#